data_AF-A0A7S1TTQ3-F1
#
_entry.id   AF-A0A7S1TTQ3-F1
#
_cell.length_a   1.000
_cell.length_b   1.000
_cell.length_c   1.000
_cell.angle_alpha   90.00
_cell.angle_beta   90.00
_cell.angle_gamma   90.00
#
_symmetry.space_group_name_H-M   'P 1'
#
loop_
_entity.id
_entity.type
_entity.pdbx_description
1 polymer ?
#
loop_
_entity_poly.entity_id
_entity_poly.type
_entity_poly.pdbx_seq_one_letter_code
_entity_poly.pdbx_strand_id
1 'polypeptide(L)'
;WVKSEEGHEDARNKRARARVRSEEGEGYDVGVARRRCKDIYDRATGVKGASKNKDALMSEGAAKRVLAAMAAHANDDADVARNGCGAIASLARSVNAVDAKASERRDALMSEGAAKRVLAAMQAHAN
;
A
#
# COMPACT_ATOMS: atom_id res chain seq x y z
N TRP A 1 11.20 18.24 33.37
CA TRP A 1 10.14 17.35 32.87
C TRP A 1 9.99 17.53 31.36
N VAL A 2 10.91 16.98 30.54
CA VAL A 2 10.74 16.68 29.10
C VAL A 2 11.87 15.72 28.69
N LYS A 3 11.77 14.42 28.99
CA LYS A 3 12.68 13.37 28.46
C LYS A 3 12.01 12.01 28.55
N SER A 4 11.00 11.70 27.73
CA SER A 4 10.43 10.34 27.66
C SER A 4 9.67 10.01 26.36
N GLU A 5 9.75 10.80 25.30
CA GLU A 5 9.00 10.52 24.05
C GLU A 5 9.90 10.06 22.89
N GLU A 6 11.13 10.58 22.76
CA GLU A 6 12.06 10.21 21.68
C GLU A 6 12.46 8.72 21.67
N GLY A 7 12.65 8.11 22.85
CA GLY A 7 13.06 6.70 22.95
C GLY A 7 11.98 5.70 22.49
N HIS A 8 10.71 6.09 22.52
CA HIS A 8 9.59 5.22 22.15
C HIS A 8 9.32 5.22 20.64
N GLU A 9 9.56 6.35 19.98
CA GLU A 9 9.41 6.48 18.53
C GLU A 9 10.55 5.78 17.78
N ASP A 10 11.78 5.88 18.29
CA ASP A 10 12.93 5.14 17.75
C ASP A 10 12.80 3.63 17.92
N ALA A 11 12.22 3.15 19.02
CA ALA A 11 11.97 1.73 19.23
C ALA A 11 10.87 1.20 18.29
N ARG A 12 9.82 1.99 18.02
CA ARG A 12 8.79 1.66 17.02
C ARG A 12 9.34 1.66 15.60
N ASN A 13 10.15 2.65 15.25
CA ASN A 13 10.79 2.78 13.93
C ASN A 13 11.81 1.66 13.70
N LYS A 14 12.62 1.30 14.71
CA LYS A 14 13.52 0.14 14.64
C LYS A 14 12.79 -1.19 14.48
N ARG A 15 11.68 -1.41 15.21
CA ARG A 15 10.86 -2.63 15.06
C ARG A 15 10.17 -2.70 13.70
N ALA A 16 9.71 -1.56 13.16
CA ALA A 16 9.15 -1.48 11.82
C ALA A 16 10.20 -1.79 10.75
N ARG A 17 11.41 -1.23 10.86
CA ARG A 17 12.54 -1.52 9.95
C ARG A 17 13.04 -2.96 10.04
N ALA A 18 13.04 -3.55 11.24
CA ALA A 18 13.39 -4.97 11.44
C ALA A 18 12.34 -5.91 10.83
N ARG A 19 11.05 -5.58 10.90
CA ARG A 19 10.00 -6.31 10.17
C ARG A 19 10.20 -6.23 8.66
N VAL A 20 10.41 -5.04 8.11
CA VAL A 20 10.64 -4.85 6.66
C VAL A 20 11.87 -5.65 6.17
N ARG A 21 12.96 -5.68 6.94
CA ARG A 21 14.19 -6.40 6.56
C ARG A 21 14.06 -7.93 6.68
N SER A 22 13.19 -8.44 7.55
CA SER A 22 12.90 -9.88 7.63
C SER A 22 12.03 -10.38 6.48
N GLU A 23 11.40 -9.47 5.74
CA GLU A 23 10.44 -9.77 4.66
C GLU A 23 11.09 -9.78 3.27
N GLU A 24 12.38 -9.45 3.15
CA GLU A 24 13.13 -9.38 1.89
C GLU A 24 13.83 -10.72 1.53
N GLY A 25 13.69 -11.77 2.35
CA GLY A 25 14.50 -12.99 2.26
C GLY A 25 13.77 -14.34 2.20
N GLU A 26 12.44 -14.40 2.29
CA GLU A 26 11.69 -15.67 2.24
C GLU A 26 10.65 -15.60 1.13
N GLY A 27 10.53 -16.69 0.37
CA GLY A 27 9.66 -16.80 -0.82
C GLY A 27 8.33 -16.11 -0.62
N TYR A 28 7.96 -15.28 -1.60
CA TYR A 28 6.79 -14.42 -1.58
C TYR A 28 5.53 -15.28 -1.34
N ASP A 29 5.13 -15.42 -0.08
CA ASP A 29 3.96 -16.18 0.33
C ASP A 29 2.72 -15.40 -0.11
N VAL A 30 1.88 -16.04 -0.92
CA VAL A 30 0.63 -15.45 -1.40
C VAL A 30 -0.26 -15.00 -0.23
N GLY A 31 -0.20 -15.69 0.91
CA GLY A 31 -0.90 -15.29 2.13
C GLY A 31 -0.39 -13.96 2.72
N VAL A 32 0.92 -13.73 2.74
CA VAL A 32 1.53 -12.45 3.12
C VAL A 32 1.13 -11.34 2.14
N ALA A 33 1.20 -11.60 0.83
CA ALA A 33 0.79 -10.64 -0.19
C ALA A 33 -0.66 -10.21 0.01
N ARG A 34 -1.57 -11.17 0.23
CA ARG A 34 -2.99 -10.92 0.49
C ARG A 34 -3.20 -10.07 1.73
N ARG A 35 -2.59 -10.44 2.86
CA ARG A 35 -2.70 -9.70 4.13
C ARG A 35 -2.19 -8.27 4.00
N ARG A 36 -1.07 -8.06 3.32
CA ARG A 36 -0.51 -6.72 3.12
C ARG A 36 -1.38 -5.83 2.24
N CYS A 37 -1.85 -6.35 1.11
CA CYS A 37 -2.78 -5.60 0.25
C CYS A 37 -4.05 -5.22 1.03
N LYS A 38 -4.58 -6.14 1.84
CA LYS A 38 -5.75 -5.87 2.68
C LYS A 38 -5.49 -4.82 3.76
N ASP A 39 -4.37 -4.91 4.49
CA ASP A 39 -4.01 -3.92 5.52
C ASP A 39 -3.88 -2.51 4.94
N ILE A 40 -3.20 -2.37 3.79
CA ILE A 40 -3.05 -1.09 3.11
C ILE A 40 -4.42 -0.55 2.67
N TYR A 41 -5.29 -1.41 2.14
CA TYR A 41 -6.66 -1.04 1.78
C TYR A 41 -7.47 -0.54 2.99
N ASP A 42 -7.46 -1.28 4.10
CA ASP A 42 -8.20 -0.95 5.31
C ASP A 42 -7.68 0.37 5.92
N ARG A 43 -6.36 0.57 5.98
CA ARG A 43 -5.73 1.82 6.46
C ARG A 43 -6.06 3.02 5.57
N ALA A 44 -6.13 2.83 4.26
CA ALA A 44 -6.45 3.88 3.30
C ALA A 44 -7.94 4.26 3.29
N THR A 45 -8.82 3.35 3.72
CA THR A 45 -10.29 3.56 3.75
C THR A 45 -10.84 3.90 5.14
N GLY A 46 -10.04 3.74 6.20
CA GLY A 46 -10.44 3.99 7.59
C GLY A 46 -11.10 5.36 7.83
N VAL A 47 -12.19 5.36 8.61
CA VAL A 47 -13.14 6.47 8.77
C VAL A 47 -12.54 7.72 9.47
N LYS A 48 -11.41 7.57 10.18
CA LYS A 48 -10.71 8.71 10.82
C LYS A 48 -9.38 8.97 10.13
N GLY A 49 -9.21 10.18 9.61
CA GLY A 49 -7.92 10.66 9.08
C GLY A 49 -7.50 10.06 7.74
N ALA A 50 -8.44 9.54 6.93
CA ALA A 50 -8.16 8.87 5.66
C ALA A 50 -7.18 9.63 4.74
N SER A 51 -7.27 10.96 4.64
CA SER A 51 -6.29 11.77 3.88
C SER A 51 -4.86 11.66 4.44
N LYS A 52 -4.70 11.85 5.76
CA LYS A 52 -3.39 11.73 6.44
C LYS A 52 -2.83 10.32 6.34
N ASN A 53 -3.68 9.30 6.44
CA ASN A 53 -3.27 7.92 6.30
C ASN A 53 -2.78 7.63 4.88
N LYS A 54 -3.45 8.12 3.85
CA LYS A 54 -3.03 7.96 2.45
C LYS A 54 -1.67 8.61 2.20
N ASP A 55 -1.46 9.83 2.69
CA ASP A 55 -0.17 10.51 2.58
C ASP A 55 0.95 9.71 3.26
N ALA A 56 0.73 9.30 4.52
CA ALA A 56 1.69 8.50 5.25
C ALA A 56 2.01 7.17 4.55
N LEU A 57 0.97 6.47 4.06
CA LEU A 57 1.13 5.23 3.29
C LEU A 57 1.94 5.45 2.01
N MET A 58 1.71 6.55 1.28
CA MET A 58 2.46 6.88 0.08
C MET A 58 3.93 7.17 0.41
N SER A 59 4.20 7.94 1.47
CA SER A 59 5.58 8.19 1.95
C SER A 59 6.27 6.92 2.46
N GLU A 60 5.51 5.99 3.06
CA GLU A 60 6.02 4.69 3.50
C GLU A 60 6.34 3.75 2.32
N GLY A 61 5.89 4.06 1.09
CA GLY A 61 6.08 3.22 -0.10
C GLY A 61 5.02 2.13 -0.26
N ALA A 62 3.81 2.34 0.26
CA ALA A 62 2.72 1.37 0.17
C ALA A 62 2.35 1.03 -1.28
N ALA A 63 2.34 2.03 -2.17
CA ALA A 63 2.07 1.85 -3.60
C ALA A 63 3.01 0.81 -4.24
N LYS A 64 4.33 0.99 -4.11
CA LYS A 64 5.33 0.03 -4.59
C LYS A 64 5.12 -1.38 -4.06
N ARG A 65 4.81 -1.53 -2.77
CA ARG A 65 4.57 -2.85 -2.15
C ARG A 65 3.32 -3.52 -2.72
N VAL A 66 2.23 -2.79 -2.88
CA VAL A 66 1.01 -3.32 -3.49
C VAL A 66 1.27 -3.72 -4.95
N LEU A 67 1.98 -2.88 -5.70
CA LEU A 67 2.30 -3.16 -7.10
C LEU A 67 3.23 -4.37 -7.26
N ALA A 68 4.18 -4.56 -6.35
CA ALA A 68 5.03 -5.74 -6.31
C ALA A 68 4.26 -7.01 -5.91
N ALA A 69 3.34 -6.91 -4.94
CA ALA A 69 2.49 -8.04 -4.55
C ALA A 69 1.54 -8.45 -5.68
N MET A 70 0.88 -7.47 -6.32
CA MET A 70 0.10 -7.71 -7.53
C MET A 70 0.97 -8.24 -8.66
N ALA A 71 2.25 -7.87 -8.68
CA ALA A 71 3.16 -8.35 -9.70
C ALA A 71 3.43 -9.83 -9.64
N ALA A 72 3.64 -10.32 -8.43
CA ALA A 72 3.99 -11.70 -8.18
C ALA A 72 2.77 -12.62 -8.17
N HIS A 73 1.60 -12.14 -7.71
CA HIS A 73 0.49 -13.04 -7.37
C HIS A 73 -0.88 -12.65 -7.90
N ALA A 74 -1.06 -11.48 -8.54
CA ALA A 74 -2.39 -11.10 -9.00
C ALA A 74 -2.95 -12.04 -10.08
N ASN A 75 -2.13 -12.83 -10.77
CA ASN A 75 -2.62 -13.78 -11.77
C ASN A 75 -3.16 -15.06 -11.13
N ASP A 76 -2.49 -15.55 -10.07
CA ASP A 76 -2.82 -16.83 -9.45
C ASP A 76 -3.78 -16.68 -8.26
N ASP A 77 -3.92 -15.46 -7.70
CA ASP A 77 -4.72 -15.18 -6.53
C ASP A 77 -5.63 -13.95 -6.73
N ALA A 78 -6.93 -14.21 -6.87
CA ALA A 78 -7.94 -13.20 -7.06
C ALA A 78 -8.12 -12.26 -5.84
N ASP A 79 -7.80 -12.71 -4.63
CA ASP A 79 -7.87 -11.86 -3.44
C ASP A 79 -6.71 -10.85 -3.42
N VAL A 80 -5.51 -11.26 -3.88
CA VAL A 80 -4.40 -10.33 -4.06
C VAL A 80 -4.74 -9.28 -5.12
N ALA A 81 -5.32 -9.70 -6.25
CA ALA A 81 -5.78 -8.78 -7.29
C ALA A 81 -6.85 -7.80 -6.76
N ARG A 82 -7.88 -8.32 -6.08
CA ARG A 82 -8.98 -7.51 -5.52
C ARG A 82 -8.49 -6.52 -4.47
N ASN A 83 -7.75 -7.00 -3.47
CA ASN A 83 -7.25 -6.14 -2.39
C ASN A 83 -6.23 -5.12 -2.92
N GLY A 84 -5.37 -5.52 -3.86
CA GLY A 84 -4.40 -4.64 -4.49
C GLY A 84 -5.06 -3.52 -5.29
N CYS A 85 -6.03 -3.85 -6.14
CA CYS A 85 -6.83 -2.87 -6.87
C CYS A 85 -7.59 -1.92 -5.92
N GLY A 86 -8.21 -2.46 -4.86
CA GLY A 86 -8.89 -1.66 -3.84
C GLY A 86 -7.95 -0.70 -3.12
N ALA A 87 -6.74 -1.15 -2.75
CA ALA A 87 -5.72 -0.33 -2.13
C ALA A 87 -5.28 0.82 -3.06
N ILE A 88 -4.92 0.51 -4.32
CA ILE A 88 -4.53 1.52 -5.32
C ILE A 88 -5.63 2.56 -5.53
N ALA A 89 -6.88 2.11 -5.72
CA ALA A 89 -8.02 3.00 -5.89
C ALA A 89 -8.23 3.91 -4.67
N SER A 90 -8.06 3.36 -3.46
CA SER A 90 -8.21 4.11 -2.22
C SER A 90 -7.13 5.16 -2.02
N LEU A 91 -5.88 4.85 -2.39
CA LEU A 91 -4.73 5.78 -2.35
C LEU A 91 -4.91 6.92 -3.39
N ALA A 92 -5.40 6.60 -4.59
CA ALA A 92 -5.66 7.57 -5.65
C ALA A 92 -6.84 8.51 -5.34
N ARG A 93 -7.84 8.01 -4.59
CA ARG A 93 -9.08 8.74 -4.33
C ARG A 93 -8.85 9.94 -3.42
N SER A 94 -9.24 11.12 -3.89
CA SER A 94 -9.34 12.29 -3.03
C SER A 94 -10.47 12.13 -2.01
N VAL A 95 -10.29 12.64 -0.79
CA VAL A 95 -11.39 12.77 0.16
C VAL A 95 -12.13 14.10 0.03
N ASN A 96 -11.52 15.12 -0.62
CA ASN A 96 -12.08 16.47 -0.81
C ASN A 96 -11.79 17.00 -2.23
N ALA A 97 -12.68 17.82 -2.80
CA ALA A 97 -12.57 18.27 -4.20
C ALA A 97 -11.31 19.10 -4.54
N VAL A 98 -10.63 19.67 -3.53
CA VAL A 98 -9.48 20.59 -3.70
C VAL A 98 -8.14 20.05 -3.15
N ASP A 99 -8.02 18.73 -2.97
CA ASP A 99 -6.78 18.13 -2.44
C ASP A 99 -5.68 18.02 -3.52
N ALA A 100 -4.78 19.00 -3.59
CA ALA A 100 -3.60 18.98 -4.47
C ALA A 100 -2.73 17.72 -4.27
N LYS A 101 -2.72 17.16 -3.07
CA LYS A 101 -2.00 15.90 -2.81
C LYS A 101 -2.66 14.72 -3.51
N ALA A 102 -3.95 14.78 -3.82
CA ALA A 102 -4.59 13.72 -4.57
C ALA A 102 -4.08 13.62 -6.02
N SER A 103 -3.74 14.74 -6.67
CA SER A 103 -3.06 14.70 -7.98
C SER A 103 -1.66 14.13 -7.84
N GLU A 104 -0.87 14.58 -6.88
CA GLU A 104 0.49 14.07 -6.65
C GLU A 104 0.49 12.55 -6.38
N ARG A 105 -0.45 12.06 -5.56
CA ARG A 105 -0.59 10.62 -5.31
C ARG A 105 -0.95 9.84 -6.58
N ARG A 106 -1.82 10.38 -7.44
CA ARG A 106 -2.15 9.77 -8.74
C ARG A 106 -0.93 9.74 -9.66
N ASP A 107 -0.17 10.83 -9.75
CA ASP A 107 1.02 10.91 -10.59
C ASP A 107 2.10 9.93 -10.10
N ALA A 108 2.29 9.83 -8.78
CA ALA A 108 3.17 8.84 -8.18
C ALA A 108 2.71 7.41 -8.53
N LEU A 109 1.43 7.08 -8.38
CA LEU A 109 0.89 5.76 -8.74
C LEU A 109 1.07 5.45 -10.23
N MET A 110 0.86 6.44 -11.11
CA MET A 110 1.04 6.28 -12.55
C MET A 110 2.51 6.07 -12.93
N SER A 111 3.42 6.84 -12.34
CA SER A 111 4.87 6.66 -12.58
C SER A 111 5.41 5.33 -12.05
N GLU A 112 4.81 4.77 -11.00
CA GLU A 112 5.11 3.42 -10.53
C GLU A 112 4.47 2.31 -11.39
N GLY A 113 3.66 2.66 -12.39
CA GLY A 113 3.07 1.70 -13.32
C GLY A 113 1.76 1.07 -12.86
N ALA A 114 1.00 1.73 -11.98
CA ALA A 114 -0.26 1.20 -11.45
C ALA A 114 -1.27 0.82 -12.53
N ALA A 115 -1.44 1.65 -13.57
CA ALA A 115 -2.35 1.35 -14.69
C ALA A 115 -2.00 0.03 -15.38
N LYS A 116 -0.71 -0.21 -15.66
CA LYS A 116 -0.24 -1.45 -16.28
C LYS A 116 -0.56 -2.66 -15.38
N ARG A 117 -0.36 -2.53 -14.08
CA ARG A 117 -0.61 -3.63 -13.13
C ARG A 117 -2.08 -3.97 -13.00
N VAL A 118 -2.95 -2.96 -12.92
CA VAL A 118 -4.40 -3.14 -12.87
C VAL A 118 -4.91 -3.80 -14.16
N LEU A 119 -4.45 -3.35 -15.33
CA LEU A 119 -4.83 -3.95 -16.61
C LEU A 119 -4.38 -5.41 -16.73
N ALA A 120 -3.16 -5.74 -16.31
CA ALA A 120 -2.67 -7.12 -16.30
C ALA A 120 -3.53 -8.02 -15.39
N ALA A 121 -3.88 -7.53 -14.20
CA ALA A 121 -4.78 -8.26 -13.30
C ALA A 121 -6.18 -8.45 -13.91
N MET A 122 -6.75 -7.41 -14.54
CA MET A 122 -8.04 -7.54 -15.22
C MET A 122 -8.01 -8.59 -16.34
N GLN A 123 -6.93 -8.64 -17.12
CA GLN A 123 -6.76 -9.62 -18.20
C GLN A 123 -6.62 -11.05 -17.68
N ALA A 124 -5.88 -11.26 -16.59
CA ALA A 124 -5.67 -12.58 -16.02
C ALA A 124 -6.97 -13.21 -15.48
N HIS A 125 -7.92 -12.39 -15.03
CA HIS A 125 -9.20 -12.82 -14.41
C HIS A 125 -10.41 -12.62 -15.32
N ALA A 126 -10.22 -12.38 -16.62
CA ALA A 126 -11.29 -12.18 -17.58
C ALA A 126 -11.93 -13.49 -18.09
N ASN A 127 -11.35 -14.65 -17.75
CA ASN A 127 -11.68 -15.97 -18.31
C ASN A 127 -12.10 -16.96 -17.24
#